data_AF-A0AAU3MNQ2-F1
#
_entry.id   AF-A0AAU3MNQ2-F1
#
_cell.length_a   1.000
_cell.length_b   1.000
_cell.length_c   1.000
_cell.angle_alpha   90.00
_cell.angle_beta   90.00
_cell.angle_gamma   90.00
#
_symmetry.space_group_name_H-M   'P 1'
#
loop_
_entity.id
_entity.type
_entity.pdbx_description
1 polymer ?
#
loop_
_entity_poly.entity_id
_entity_poly.type
_entity_poly.pdbx_seq_one_letter_code
_entity_poly.pdbx_strand_id
1 'polypeptide(L)'
;MSGPELFSRPRRFGRGAALTLVFASVLATGVATGSWSAEGGKSEGRPAGSATGGGHEDVRDAAAEAMADGKSPTQAAEEAVSRSGDRWGAVYSQGEYREFEQELDGQYTGVGLWARRTADGRIEVSKVGSGSPAAHAGVRPGDRLRTVDGRPVTGRPVTEVVSLLRGEHAGTAVRLGLARGTRAWTETLRRANLATESVAVSRLPGGTVLIKVAAFTKGSGDRVRSAVRDAPHGDGVLLDLRGNSGGLVTEAVTAASAFFDGGLVATYDVRGRQRALHAERGGDTSRPVVALVDSGTMSAAELLTGALQDRGRAVVVGSKTFGKGSVQMPSRLPDGSVAELTVGHYRTPTGRAVDGRGITPDLEAEEGARQRAETVLSGLGDPS
;
A
#
# COMPACT_ATOMS: atom_id res chain seq x y z
N MET A 1 -28.37 31.66 -22.23
CA MET A 1 -27.36 32.46 -21.51
C MET A 1 -26.39 31.48 -20.88
N SER A 2 -25.18 31.43 -21.44
CA SER A 2 -24.14 30.47 -21.10
C SER A 2 -23.37 30.93 -19.86
N GLY A 3 -23.28 30.08 -18.83
CA GLY A 3 -22.40 30.29 -17.68
C GLY A 3 -21.00 29.72 -17.93
N PRO A 4 -19.94 30.27 -17.32
CA PRO A 4 -18.57 30.01 -17.74
C PRO A 4 -18.01 28.70 -17.18
N GLU A 5 -17.42 27.89 -18.06
CA GLU A 5 -16.56 26.78 -17.69
C GLU A 5 -15.25 27.26 -17.08
N LEU A 6 -14.93 26.78 -15.88
CA LEU A 6 -13.65 26.99 -15.19
C LEU A 6 -12.81 25.69 -15.23
N PHE A 7 -12.42 25.27 -16.44
CA PHE A 7 -11.30 24.33 -16.61
C PHE A 7 -10.00 25.12 -16.86
N SER A 8 -9.33 25.48 -15.77
CA SER A 8 -7.96 26.00 -15.83
C SER A 8 -6.97 24.85 -15.97
N ARG A 9 -6.32 24.75 -17.13
CA ARG A 9 -5.16 23.88 -17.38
C ARG A 9 -4.05 24.11 -16.33
N PRO A 10 -3.42 23.08 -15.74
CA PRO A 10 -2.27 23.31 -14.89
C PRO A 10 -1.06 23.68 -15.74
N ARG A 11 -0.49 24.86 -15.42
CA ARG A 11 0.80 25.34 -15.92
C ARG A 11 1.91 24.42 -15.42
N ARG A 12 2.85 24.09 -16.32
CA ARG A 12 4.07 23.32 -16.06
C ARG A 12 4.86 23.93 -14.89
N PHE A 13 4.97 23.20 -13.79
CA PHE A 13 5.97 23.44 -12.75
C PHE A 13 7.12 22.46 -12.90
N GLY A 14 8.34 22.96 -12.72
CA GLY A 14 9.59 22.23 -12.87
C GLY A 14 9.72 21.06 -11.91
N ARG A 15 10.40 20.02 -12.42
CA ARG A 15 10.75 18.77 -11.74
C ARG A 15 11.51 19.05 -10.44
N GLY A 16 10.92 18.70 -9.31
CA GLY A 16 11.55 18.73 -7.99
C GLY A 16 10.59 18.20 -6.94
N ALA A 17 10.79 16.94 -6.54
CA ALA A 17 10.06 16.24 -5.48
C ALA A 17 8.52 16.26 -5.60
N ALA A 18 7.99 15.66 -6.67
CA ALA A 18 6.60 15.21 -6.66
C ALA A 18 6.53 13.93 -5.81
N LEU A 19 5.67 13.96 -4.79
CA LEU A 19 5.36 12.82 -3.96
C LEU A 19 4.71 11.75 -4.86
N THR A 20 5.48 10.79 -5.36
CA THR A 20 4.91 9.62 -6.02
C THR A 20 4.21 8.81 -4.94
N LEU A 21 2.91 9.04 -4.74
CA LEU A 21 2.08 8.15 -3.94
C LEU A 21 2.02 6.83 -4.71
N VAL A 22 2.85 5.87 -4.31
CA VAL A 22 2.88 4.55 -4.92
C VAL A 22 1.64 3.81 -4.46
N PHE A 23 0.67 3.68 -5.36
CA PHE A 23 -0.55 2.92 -5.13
C PHE A 23 -0.40 1.60 -5.85
N ALA A 24 -0.36 0.49 -5.12
CA ALA A 24 -0.22 -0.81 -5.76
C ALA A 24 -1.21 -1.83 -5.21
N SER A 25 -1.91 -2.46 -6.16
CA SER A 25 -2.50 -3.78 -5.99
C SER A 25 -1.69 -4.71 -6.87
N VAL A 26 -0.62 -5.28 -6.30
CA VAL A 26 0.21 -6.23 -7.04
C VAL A 26 -0.41 -7.61 -6.89
N LEU A 27 -0.83 -8.19 -8.01
CA LEU A 27 -1.03 -9.63 -8.10
C LEU A 27 0.33 -10.29 -8.26
N ALA A 28 1.00 -10.57 -7.15
CA ALA A 28 2.20 -11.39 -7.13
C ALA A 28 1.84 -12.88 -7.23
N THR A 29 1.18 -13.31 -8.30
CA THR A 29 1.00 -14.74 -8.59
C THR A 29 1.98 -15.17 -9.68
N GLY A 30 3.11 -15.75 -9.26
CA GLY A 30 3.86 -16.68 -10.11
C GLY A 30 5.09 -16.18 -10.86
N VAL A 31 5.76 -15.09 -10.46
CA VAL A 31 7.10 -14.80 -11.01
C VAL A 31 8.15 -15.82 -10.53
N ALA A 32 7.85 -16.59 -9.47
CA ALA A 32 8.75 -17.61 -8.92
C ALA A 32 8.62 -19.01 -9.58
N THR A 33 7.68 -19.27 -10.50
CA THR A 33 7.48 -20.62 -11.07
C THR A 33 7.74 -20.75 -12.56
N GLY A 34 8.22 -19.70 -13.25
CA GLY A 34 8.65 -19.82 -14.66
C GLY A 34 7.57 -20.34 -15.62
N SER A 35 6.28 -20.20 -15.27
CA SER A 35 5.19 -20.87 -15.99
C SER A 35 4.68 -20.11 -17.22
N TRP A 36 5.43 -19.12 -17.71
CA TRP A 36 5.14 -18.43 -18.97
C TRP A 36 6.28 -18.69 -19.96
N SER A 37 6.33 -19.92 -20.48
CA SER A 37 6.91 -20.14 -21.80
C SER A 37 5.91 -19.65 -22.84
N ALA A 38 6.33 -18.74 -23.70
CA ALA A 38 5.58 -18.32 -24.87
C ALA A 38 5.42 -19.53 -25.82
N GLU A 39 4.28 -20.21 -25.77
CA GLU A 39 3.88 -21.12 -26.85
C GLU A 39 3.23 -20.30 -27.96
N GLY A 40 3.95 -20.18 -29.07
CA GLY A 40 3.45 -19.62 -30.31
C GLY A 40 2.35 -20.51 -30.89
N GLY A 41 1.12 -20.01 -30.85
CA GLY A 41 -0.01 -20.54 -31.62
C GLY A 41 -0.54 -19.45 -32.55
N LYS A 42 -0.37 -19.63 -33.86
CA LYS A 42 -1.09 -18.84 -34.88
C LYS A 42 -2.59 -19.10 -34.74
N SER A 43 -3.39 -18.05 -34.60
CA SER A 43 -4.83 -18.07 -34.85
C SER A 43 -5.28 -16.76 -35.47
N GLU A 44 -5.86 -16.88 -36.65
CA GLU A 44 -6.57 -15.84 -37.40
C GLU A 44 -7.84 -15.37 -36.66
N GLY A 45 -8.27 -14.14 -36.97
CA GLY A 45 -9.59 -13.60 -36.64
C GLY A 45 -9.61 -12.54 -35.53
N ARG A 46 -9.55 -11.25 -35.91
CA ARG A 46 -9.88 -10.12 -35.02
C ARG A 46 -11.40 -9.98 -34.88
N PRO A 47 -11.96 -9.96 -33.65
CA PRO A 47 -13.13 -9.16 -33.38
C PRO A 47 -12.68 -7.77 -32.93
N ALA A 48 -13.40 -6.75 -33.41
CA ALA A 48 -13.23 -5.37 -33.01
C ALA A 48 -13.83 -5.14 -31.60
N GLY A 49 -13.10 -4.41 -30.75
CA GLY A 49 -13.66 -3.65 -29.63
C GLY A 49 -13.46 -4.19 -28.21
N SER A 50 -12.23 -4.09 -27.67
CA SER A 50 -12.00 -3.75 -26.25
C SER A 50 -10.57 -3.23 -26.07
N ALA A 51 -10.42 -1.97 -25.67
CA ALA A 51 -9.17 -1.21 -25.68
C ALA A 51 -8.21 -1.48 -24.50
N THR A 52 -8.04 -2.73 -24.05
CA THR A 52 -7.17 -3.05 -22.90
C THR A 52 -6.14 -4.15 -23.15
N GLY A 53 -5.99 -4.63 -24.39
CA GLY A 53 -5.04 -5.69 -24.74
C GLY A 53 -3.62 -5.22 -25.13
N GLY A 54 -3.46 -4.00 -25.65
CA GLY A 54 -2.22 -3.54 -26.30
C GLY A 54 -1.16 -2.90 -25.38
N GLY A 55 -1.56 -2.35 -24.23
CA GLY A 55 -0.69 -1.42 -23.49
C GLY A 55 0.67 -1.99 -23.03
N HIS A 56 0.75 -3.26 -22.64
CA HIS A 56 2.01 -3.86 -22.19
C HIS A 56 2.99 -4.14 -23.34
N GLU A 57 2.48 -4.65 -24.46
CA GLU A 57 3.30 -4.93 -25.65
C GLU A 57 3.74 -3.61 -26.25
N ASP A 58 2.84 -2.63 -26.38
CA ASP A 58 3.14 -1.29 -26.88
C ASP A 58 4.22 -0.58 -26.04
N VAL A 59 4.15 -0.68 -24.69
CA VAL A 59 5.14 -0.06 -23.79
C VAL A 59 6.50 -0.76 -23.88
N ARG A 60 6.50 -2.10 -23.98
CA ARG A 60 7.74 -2.87 -24.09
C ARG A 60 8.40 -2.66 -25.45
N ASP A 61 7.63 -2.63 -26.52
CA ASP A 61 8.11 -2.42 -27.89
C ASP A 61 8.66 -1.00 -28.03
N ALA A 62 7.96 0.02 -27.51
CA ALA A 62 8.47 1.38 -27.47
C ALA A 62 9.81 1.50 -26.71
N ALA A 63 9.94 0.80 -25.58
CA ALA A 63 11.19 0.76 -24.84
C ALA A 63 12.31 0.04 -25.64
N ALA A 64 12.00 -1.07 -26.29
CA ALA A 64 12.96 -1.84 -27.08
C ALA A 64 13.44 -1.07 -28.33
N GLU A 65 12.53 -0.42 -29.07
CA GLU A 65 12.85 0.43 -30.21
C GLU A 65 13.72 1.62 -29.79
N ALA A 66 13.38 2.29 -28.69
CA ALA A 66 14.19 3.37 -28.15
C ALA A 66 15.60 2.89 -27.77
N MET A 67 15.72 1.71 -27.16
CA MET A 67 17.03 1.12 -26.86
C MET A 67 17.85 0.86 -28.13
N ALA A 68 17.23 0.28 -29.17
CA ALA A 68 17.88 0.00 -30.45
C ALA A 68 18.37 1.29 -31.14
N ASP A 69 17.63 2.38 -30.97
CA ASP A 69 17.96 3.72 -31.46
C ASP A 69 18.99 4.48 -30.58
N GLY A 70 19.47 3.89 -29.48
CA GLY A 70 20.36 4.56 -28.53
C GLY A 70 19.69 5.66 -27.69
N LYS A 71 18.36 5.65 -27.60
CA LYS A 71 17.53 6.55 -26.77
C LYS A 71 17.20 5.90 -25.42
N SER A 72 16.64 6.67 -24.49
CA SER A 72 16.25 6.16 -23.16
C SER A 72 15.01 5.26 -23.25
N PRO A 73 15.12 3.96 -22.89
CA PRO A 73 13.97 3.04 -22.91
C PRO A 73 12.95 3.38 -21.84
N THR A 74 13.41 3.75 -20.64
CA THR A 74 12.56 4.24 -19.54
C THR A 74 11.72 5.45 -19.97
N GLN A 75 12.31 6.46 -20.64
CA GLN A 75 11.56 7.63 -21.11
C GLN A 75 10.52 7.23 -22.18
N ALA A 76 10.89 6.38 -23.14
CA ALA A 76 9.97 5.91 -24.16
C ALA A 76 8.79 5.13 -23.55
N ALA A 77 9.05 4.32 -22.53
CA ALA A 77 8.03 3.64 -21.76
C ALA A 77 7.11 4.62 -21.02
N GLU A 78 7.65 5.62 -20.33
CA GLU A 78 6.85 6.66 -19.66
C GLU A 78 5.91 7.37 -20.63
N GLU A 79 6.40 7.72 -21.82
CA GLU A 79 5.60 8.34 -22.86
C GLU A 79 4.51 7.40 -23.40
N ALA A 80 4.82 6.12 -23.58
CA ALA A 80 3.85 5.11 -24.01
C ALA A 80 2.76 4.88 -22.95
N VAL A 81 3.13 4.77 -21.67
CA VAL A 81 2.18 4.68 -20.55
C VAL A 81 1.29 5.91 -20.50
N SER A 82 1.86 7.11 -20.62
CA SER A 82 1.10 8.36 -20.62
C SER A 82 0.09 8.43 -21.78
N ARG A 83 0.46 7.94 -22.98
CA ARG A 83 -0.45 7.89 -24.14
C ARG A 83 -1.54 6.83 -24.01
N SER A 84 -1.33 5.78 -23.20
CA SER A 84 -2.31 4.70 -23.04
C SER A 84 -3.60 5.15 -22.34
N GLY A 85 -3.54 6.26 -21.57
CA GLY A 85 -4.66 6.73 -20.77
C GLY A 85 -4.90 5.90 -19.49
N ASP A 86 -4.02 4.94 -19.18
CA ASP A 86 -4.06 4.22 -17.92
C ASP A 86 -3.78 5.19 -16.77
N ARG A 87 -4.84 5.50 -16.00
CA ARG A 87 -4.78 6.40 -14.84
C ARG A 87 -3.79 5.94 -13.77
N TRP A 88 -3.55 4.64 -13.67
CA TRP A 88 -2.71 4.03 -12.64
C TRP A 88 -1.33 3.63 -13.16
N GLY A 89 -1.15 3.66 -14.48
CA GLY A 89 0.08 3.23 -15.15
C GLY A 89 1.28 4.02 -14.65
N ALA A 90 2.35 3.31 -14.31
CA ALA A 90 3.60 3.89 -13.85
C ALA A 90 4.80 3.18 -14.48
N VAL A 91 5.91 3.91 -14.62
CA VAL A 91 7.20 3.33 -14.97
C VAL A 91 8.16 3.67 -13.84
N TYR A 92 8.90 2.66 -13.41
CA TYR A 92 9.92 2.76 -12.37
C TYR A 92 11.26 2.43 -12.99
N SER A 93 12.29 3.21 -12.67
CA SER A 93 13.66 2.74 -12.87
C SER A 93 13.91 1.44 -12.09
N GLN A 94 14.99 0.74 -12.42
CA GLN A 94 15.35 -0.48 -11.70
C GLN A 94 15.56 -0.23 -10.19
N GLY A 95 16.11 0.93 -9.81
CA GLY A 95 16.32 1.32 -8.42
C GLY A 95 15.00 1.57 -7.70
N GLU A 96 14.14 2.40 -8.28
CA GLU A 96 12.82 2.72 -7.70
C GLU A 96 11.96 1.46 -7.53
N TYR A 97 11.97 0.56 -8.51
CA TYR A 97 11.19 -0.67 -8.40
C TYR A 97 11.73 -1.61 -7.30
N ARG A 98 13.05 -1.66 -7.08
CA ARG A 98 13.65 -2.42 -5.97
C ARG A 98 13.28 -1.84 -4.60
N GLU A 99 13.19 -0.52 -4.48
CA GLU A 99 12.72 0.12 -3.24
C GLU A 99 11.24 -0.20 -3.00
N PHE A 100 10.43 -0.14 -4.05
CA PHE A 100 9.04 -0.52 -3.99
C PHE A 100 8.83 -2.00 -3.61
N GLU A 101 9.60 -2.93 -4.19
CA GLU A 101 9.60 -4.34 -3.80
C GLU A 101 9.96 -4.53 -2.31
N GLN A 102 10.95 -3.79 -1.80
CA GLN A 102 11.29 -3.82 -0.38
C GLN A 102 10.13 -3.34 0.50
N GLU A 103 9.43 -2.28 0.11
CA GLU A 103 8.27 -1.79 0.85
C GLU A 103 7.15 -2.84 0.90
N LEU A 104 6.89 -3.55 -0.20
CA LEU A 104 5.95 -4.68 -0.24
C LEU A 104 6.41 -5.86 0.62
N ASP A 105 7.72 -6.09 0.73
CA ASP A 105 8.31 -7.05 1.66
C ASP A 105 8.25 -6.58 3.13
N GLY A 106 7.68 -5.39 3.39
CA GLY A 106 7.59 -4.80 4.71
C GLY A 106 8.95 -4.35 5.23
N GLN A 107 9.82 -3.93 4.32
CA GLN A 107 11.17 -3.47 4.59
C GLN A 107 11.41 -2.07 4.04
N TYR A 108 12.38 -1.36 4.62
CA TYR A 108 12.90 -0.13 4.06
C TYR A 108 14.38 0.02 4.42
N THR A 109 15.12 0.75 3.59
CA THR A 109 16.52 1.10 3.88
C THR A 109 16.60 2.42 4.63
N GLY A 110 17.17 2.41 5.83
CA GLY A 110 17.33 3.63 6.64
C GLY A 110 18.07 3.41 7.95
N VAL A 111 17.94 4.35 8.89
CA VAL A 111 18.62 4.30 10.19
C VAL A 111 17.73 3.90 11.36
N GLY A 112 16.43 3.73 11.13
CA GLY A 112 15.48 3.22 12.12
C GLY A 112 15.06 4.22 13.19
N LEU A 113 14.83 5.45 12.77
CA LEU A 113 14.23 6.49 13.59
C LEU A 113 13.03 7.11 12.89
N TRP A 114 12.07 7.55 13.69
CA TRP A 114 10.94 8.34 13.24
C TRP A 114 11.12 9.76 13.73
N ALA A 115 10.74 10.72 12.90
CA ALA A 115 10.85 12.13 13.20
C ALA A 115 9.47 12.79 13.20
N ARG A 116 9.31 13.81 14.03
CA ARG A 116 8.16 14.71 14.03
C ARG A 116 8.64 16.15 13.97
N ARG A 117 7.83 17.01 13.37
CA ARG A 117 8.03 18.45 13.46
C ARG A 117 7.32 18.97 14.70
N THR A 118 8.04 19.70 15.54
CA THR A 118 7.49 20.38 16.71
C THR A 118 6.84 21.70 16.32
N ALA A 119 6.04 22.29 17.21
CA ALA A 119 5.33 23.55 16.95
C ALA A 119 6.29 24.71 16.63
N ASP A 120 7.49 24.72 17.21
CA ASP A 120 8.56 25.68 16.96
C ASP A 120 9.42 25.35 15.70
N GLY A 121 8.95 24.41 14.87
CA GLY A 121 9.55 24.09 13.57
C GLY A 121 10.83 23.26 13.63
N ARG A 122 11.19 22.73 14.81
CA ARG A 122 12.33 21.83 14.98
C ARG A 122 11.94 20.40 14.62
N ILE A 123 12.95 19.59 14.33
CA ILE A 123 12.77 18.16 14.07
C ILE A 123 13.22 17.38 15.30
N GLU A 124 12.32 16.58 15.84
CA GLU A 124 12.54 15.75 17.02
C GLU A 124 12.32 14.29 16.67
N VAL A 125 13.15 13.42 17.24
CA VAL A 125 12.99 11.96 17.15
C VAL A 125 11.77 11.55 17.98
N SER A 126 10.76 10.96 17.33
CA SER A 126 9.53 10.50 17.97
C SER A 126 9.59 9.03 18.40
N LYS A 127 10.27 8.18 17.63
CA LYS A 127 10.47 6.75 17.91
C LYS A 127 11.86 6.33 17.42
N VAL A 128 12.44 5.34 18.07
CA VAL A 128 13.67 4.66 17.61
C VAL A 128 13.39 3.17 17.60
N GLY A 129 13.74 2.49 16.51
CA GLY A 129 13.47 1.07 16.32
C GLY A 129 14.47 0.24 17.10
N SER A 130 14.01 -0.78 17.81
CA SER A 130 14.90 -1.72 18.50
C SER A 130 15.85 -2.38 17.50
N GLY A 131 17.11 -2.59 17.87
CA GLY A 131 18.13 -3.17 17.00
C GLY A 131 18.50 -2.33 15.76
N SER A 132 17.99 -1.11 15.62
CA SER A 132 18.32 -0.24 14.48
C SER A 132 19.71 0.41 14.62
N PRO A 133 20.30 0.91 13.51
CA PRO A 133 21.51 1.73 13.57
C PRO A 133 21.39 2.91 14.55
N ALA A 134 20.25 3.60 14.57
CA ALA A 134 20.00 4.71 15.50
C ALA A 134 19.96 4.25 16.96
N ALA A 135 19.35 3.10 17.26
CA ALA A 135 19.34 2.54 18.62
C ALA A 135 20.74 2.18 19.11
N HIS A 136 21.54 1.50 18.28
CA HIS A 136 22.92 1.14 18.63
C HIS A 136 23.80 2.36 18.88
N ALA A 137 23.53 3.47 18.20
CA ALA A 137 24.22 4.74 18.41
C ALA A 137 23.68 5.58 19.58
N GLY A 138 22.72 5.04 20.35
CA GLY A 138 22.19 5.70 21.55
C GLY A 138 21.26 6.88 21.29
N VAL A 139 20.73 7.00 20.08
CA VAL A 139 19.66 7.95 19.74
C VAL A 139 18.39 7.54 20.48
N ARG A 140 17.66 8.52 21.03
CA ARG A 140 16.46 8.29 21.84
C ARG A 140 15.31 9.20 21.37
N PRO A 141 14.05 8.79 21.63
CA PRO A 141 12.92 9.70 21.55
C PRO A 141 13.17 10.98 22.34
N GLY A 142 12.81 12.13 21.78
CA GLY A 142 13.08 13.46 22.33
C GLY A 142 14.40 14.08 21.86
N ASP A 143 15.30 13.34 21.21
CA ASP A 143 16.50 13.92 20.61
C ASP A 143 16.13 14.87 19.47
N ARG A 144 16.79 16.03 19.41
CA ARG A 144 16.62 16.98 18.32
C ARG A 144 17.57 16.63 17.18
N LEU A 145 17.00 16.42 15.99
CA LEU A 145 17.76 16.33 14.74
C LEU A 145 18.02 17.75 14.21
N ARG A 146 19.30 18.13 14.16
CA ARG A 146 19.75 19.46 13.74
C ARG A 146 20.23 19.48 12.29
N THR A 147 20.99 18.47 11.89
CA THR A 147 21.50 18.33 10.53
C THR A 147 21.46 16.88 10.03
N VAL A 148 21.34 16.70 8.72
CA VAL A 148 21.55 15.43 8.01
C VAL A 148 22.56 15.69 6.89
N ASP A 149 23.67 14.98 6.90
CA ASP A 149 24.83 15.19 6.01
C ASP A 149 25.29 16.66 5.96
N GLY A 150 25.27 17.31 7.13
CA GLY A 150 25.64 18.72 7.28
C GLY A 150 24.55 19.72 6.86
N ARG A 151 23.45 19.28 6.24
CA ARG A 151 22.33 20.14 5.85
C ARG A 151 21.43 20.42 7.07
N PRO A 152 21.17 21.69 7.45
CA PRO A 152 20.23 22.01 8.52
C PRO A 152 18.81 21.53 8.18
N VAL A 153 18.13 20.94 9.15
CA VAL A 153 16.76 20.41 8.97
C VAL A 153 15.68 21.21 9.68
N THR A 154 16.05 22.23 10.47
CA THR A 154 15.05 23.10 11.12
C THR A 154 14.25 23.87 10.06
N GLY A 155 12.94 23.93 10.22
CA GLY A 155 12.04 24.60 9.27
C GLY A 155 11.66 23.77 8.04
N ARG A 156 12.37 22.67 7.74
CA ARG A 156 12.04 21.80 6.62
C ARG A 156 10.76 20.97 6.89
N PRO A 157 10.01 20.60 5.85
CA PRO A 157 8.99 19.57 5.96
C PRO A 157 9.57 18.27 6.51
N VAL A 158 8.87 17.61 7.44
CA VAL A 158 9.35 16.36 8.05
C VAL A 158 9.56 15.25 7.02
N THR A 159 8.74 15.23 5.96
CA THR A 159 8.83 14.29 4.85
C THR A 159 10.18 14.38 4.13
N GLU A 160 10.62 15.59 3.84
CA GLU A 160 11.94 15.83 3.23
C GLU A 160 13.07 15.32 4.13
N VAL A 161 12.97 15.56 5.43
CA VAL A 161 13.97 15.10 6.40
C VAL A 161 14.01 13.57 6.48
N VAL A 162 12.85 12.92 6.47
CA VAL A 162 12.75 11.45 6.43
C VAL A 162 13.36 10.89 5.14
N SER A 163 13.17 11.53 3.98
CA SER A 163 13.80 11.12 2.72
C SER A 163 15.33 11.17 2.79
N LEU A 164 15.92 12.15 3.50
CA LEU A 164 17.37 12.21 3.68
C LEU A 164 17.91 11.09 4.59
N LEU A 165 17.08 10.60 5.52
CA LEU A 165 17.43 9.49 6.42
C LEU A 165 17.31 8.12 5.74
N ARG A 166 16.45 8.01 4.72
CA ARG A 166 16.42 6.88 3.79
C ARG A 166 17.65 6.89 2.89
N GLY A 167 17.92 5.78 2.24
CA GLY A 167 18.97 5.69 1.23
C GLY A 167 18.73 4.52 0.30
N GLU A 168 19.40 4.56 -0.85
CA GLU A 168 19.19 3.62 -1.95
C GLU A 168 19.55 2.19 -1.56
N HIS A 169 20.63 2.02 -0.79
CA HIS A 169 21.17 0.72 -0.39
C HIS A 169 21.64 0.70 1.06
N ALA A 170 21.46 -0.45 1.71
CA ALA A 170 22.06 -0.73 3.01
C ALA A 170 23.59 -0.59 2.97
N GLY A 171 24.17 -0.19 4.10
CA GLY A 171 25.59 0.06 4.27
C GLY A 171 26.04 1.49 3.96
N THR A 172 25.25 2.25 3.19
CA THR A 172 25.52 3.68 2.93
C THR A 172 25.52 4.48 4.24
N ALA A 173 26.43 5.45 4.35
CA ALA A 173 26.57 6.27 5.55
C ALA A 173 25.63 7.49 5.51
N VAL A 174 25.19 7.94 6.68
CA VAL A 174 24.52 9.22 6.90
C VAL A 174 25.01 9.86 8.19
N ARG A 175 25.35 11.14 8.13
CA ARG A 175 25.88 11.88 9.26
C ARG A 175 24.82 12.76 9.89
N LEU A 176 24.42 12.45 11.11
CA LEU A 176 23.37 13.14 11.86
C LEU A 176 23.98 14.12 12.86
N GLY A 177 23.56 15.38 12.82
CA GLY A 177 23.80 16.33 13.90
C GLY A 177 22.66 16.25 14.90
N LEU A 178 22.94 15.80 16.12
CA LEU A 178 21.94 15.56 17.16
C LEU A 178 22.13 16.52 18.35
N ALA A 179 21.07 16.71 19.13
CA ALA A 179 21.13 17.41 20.41
C ALA A 179 20.14 16.84 21.45
N ARG A 180 20.57 16.80 22.71
CA ARG A 180 19.77 16.38 23.88
C ARG A 180 20.09 17.33 25.03
N GLY A 181 19.12 18.14 25.44
CA GLY A 181 19.37 19.24 26.38
C GLY A 181 20.45 20.18 25.84
N THR A 182 21.50 20.42 26.62
CA THR A 182 22.66 21.24 26.24
C THR A 182 23.72 20.48 25.44
N ARG A 183 23.66 19.14 25.40
CA ARG A 183 24.64 18.32 24.68
C ARG A 183 24.32 18.31 23.19
N ALA A 184 25.31 18.64 22.38
CA ALA A 184 25.29 18.61 20.93
C ALA A 184 26.39 17.64 20.44
N TRP A 185 26.05 16.72 19.53
CA TRP A 185 27.04 15.82 18.93
C TRP A 185 26.72 15.52 17.48
N THR A 186 27.66 14.86 16.81
CA THR A 186 27.50 14.35 15.45
C THR A 186 27.72 12.84 15.50
N GLU A 187 26.88 12.10 14.80
CA GLU A 187 26.90 10.65 14.75
C GLU A 187 26.86 10.19 13.29
N THR A 188 27.71 9.24 12.90
CA THR A 188 27.65 8.67 11.54
C THR A 188 27.05 7.28 11.62
N LEU A 189 25.86 7.13 11.06
CA LEU A 189 25.14 5.87 11.03
C LEU A 189 25.30 5.21 9.67
N ARG A 190 25.31 3.88 9.65
CA ARG A 190 25.16 3.10 8.42
C ARG A 190 23.69 2.71 8.27
N ARG A 191 23.12 2.95 7.10
CA ARG A 191 21.76 2.51 6.78
C ARG A 191 21.71 1.00 6.76
N ALA A 192 20.58 0.44 7.18
CA ALA A 192 20.31 -0.99 7.18
C ALA A 192 18.91 -1.23 6.60
N ASN A 193 18.66 -2.47 6.19
CA ASN A 193 17.30 -2.93 5.89
C ASN A 193 16.56 -3.13 7.20
N LEU A 194 15.43 -2.46 7.36
CA LEU A 194 14.64 -2.41 8.58
C LEU A 194 13.22 -2.82 8.28
N ALA A 195 12.60 -3.57 9.19
CA ALA A 195 11.22 -4.00 9.06
C ALA A 195 10.24 -2.87 9.42
N THR A 196 9.16 -2.76 8.66
CA THR A 196 7.98 -1.96 9.00
C THR A 196 7.01 -2.79 9.83
N GLU A 197 6.39 -2.19 10.83
CA GLU A 197 5.26 -2.77 11.55
C GLU A 197 3.97 -2.51 10.77
N SER A 198 3.61 -3.40 9.86
CA SER A 198 2.40 -3.27 9.02
C SER A 198 1.10 -3.65 9.73
N VAL A 199 1.18 -4.47 10.77
CA VAL A 199 0.05 -4.90 11.61
C VAL A 199 0.38 -4.59 13.07
N ALA A 200 -0.50 -3.82 13.72
CA ALA A 200 -0.43 -3.52 15.14
C ALA A 200 -1.66 -4.09 15.85
N VAL A 201 -1.44 -4.79 16.97
CA VAL A 201 -2.49 -5.42 17.76
C VAL A 201 -2.51 -4.80 19.15
N SER A 202 -3.69 -4.45 19.62
CA SER A 202 -3.89 -3.94 20.98
C SER A 202 -5.22 -4.41 21.54
N ARG A 203 -5.30 -4.59 22.85
CA ARG A 203 -6.58 -4.83 23.52
C ARG A 203 -7.18 -3.50 23.95
N LEU A 204 -8.48 -3.38 23.76
CA LEU A 204 -9.28 -2.26 24.22
C LEU A 204 -10.10 -2.70 25.44
N PRO A 205 -10.52 -1.75 26.29
CA PRO A 205 -11.51 -2.02 27.33
C PRO A 205 -12.78 -2.64 26.73
N GLY A 206 -13.48 -3.49 27.48
CA GLY A 206 -14.75 -4.08 27.04
C GLY A 206 -14.64 -5.30 26.12
N GLY A 207 -13.53 -6.05 26.20
CA GLY A 207 -13.40 -7.33 25.47
C GLY A 207 -13.27 -7.14 23.96
N THR A 208 -12.41 -6.23 23.52
CA THR A 208 -12.20 -5.97 22.09
C THR A 208 -10.71 -6.03 21.75
N VAL A 209 -10.38 -6.77 20.70
CA VAL A 209 -9.06 -6.76 20.08
C VAL A 209 -9.07 -5.83 18.88
N LEU A 210 -8.30 -4.75 18.95
CA LEU A 210 -8.04 -3.85 17.84
C LEU A 210 -6.86 -4.37 17.02
N ILE A 211 -7.13 -4.73 15.76
CA ILE A 211 -6.13 -5.11 14.77
C ILE A 211 -6.06 -4.00 13.74
N LYS A 212 -5.01 -3.19 13.79
CA LYS A 212 -4.76 -2.14 12.80
C LYS A 212 -3.83 -2.66 11.71
N VAL A 213 -4.28 -2.63 10.46
CA VAL A 213 -3.48 -3.00 9.29
C VAL A 213 -3.16 -1.73 8.51
N ALA A 214 -1.91 -1.28 8.57
CA ALA A 214 -1.47 -0.07 7.89
C ALA A 214 -1.22 -0.28 6.39
N ALA A 215 -0.77 -1.48 6.00
CA ALA A 215 -0.56 -1.90 4.62
C ALA A 215 -0.49 -3.43 4.55
N PHE A 216 -0.80 -4.00 3.38
CA PHE A 216 -0.68 -5.42 3.11
C PHE A 216 0.71 -5.76 2.57
N THR A 217 1.69 -5.80 3.47
CA THR A 217 3.07 -6.23 3.18
C THR A 217 3.21 -7.74 3.39
N LYS A 218 4.31 -8.32 2.94
CA LYS A 218 4.62 -9.75 3.13
C LYS A 218 4.50 -10.17 4.61
N GLY A 219 3.74 -11.23 4.85
CA GLY A 219 3.45 -11.77 6.19
C GLY A 219 2.42 -11.00 7.01
N SER A 220 1.83 -9.91 6.49
CA SER A 220 0.77 -9.17 7.18
C SER A 220 -0.51 -10.00 7.33
N GLY A 221 -0.87 -10.80 6.33
CA GLY A 221 -2.05 -11.68 6.38
C GLY A 221 -1.96 -12.71 7.49
N ASP A 222 -0.80 -13.36 7.64
CA ASP A 222 -0.56 -14.34 8.71
C ASP A 222 -0.55 -13.71 10.10
N ARG A 223 -0.07 -12.46 10.20
CA ARG A 223 -0.17 -11.68 11.45
C ARG A 223 -1.62 -11.37 11.81
N VAL A 224 -2.46 -11.01 10.84
CA VAL A 224 -3.90 -10.82 11.07
C VAL A 224 -4.56 -12.13 11.51
N ARG A 225 -4.29 -13.25 10.81
CA ARG A 225 -4.80 -14.58 11.20
C ARG A 225 -4.40 -14.96 12.62
N SER A 226 -3.14 -14.74 12.98
CA SER A 226 -2.65 -15.02 14.31
C SER A 226 -3.31 -14.12 15.36
N ALA A 227 -3.45 -12.82 15.08
CA ALA A 227 -4.10 -11.89 15.99
C ALA A 227 -5.58 -12.23 16.26
N VAL A 228 -6.30 -12.71 15.24
CA VAL A 228 -7.69 -13.19 15.41
C VAL A 228 -7.71 -14.50 16.20
N ARG A 229 -6.86 -15.48 15.86
CA ARG A 229 -6.80 -16.75 16.59
C ARG A 229 -6.44 -16.57 18.07
N ASP A 230 -5.48 -15.69 18.35
CA ASP A 230 -4.94 -15.46 19.69
C ASP A 230 -5.80 -14.46 20.50
N ALA A 231 -6.84 -13.88 19.89
CA ALA A 231 -7.84 -13.09 20.60
C ALA A 231 -8.57 -14.00 21.62
N PRO A 232 -8.85 -13.51 22.84
CA PRO A 232 -9.60 -14.28 23.83
C PRO A 232 -10.95 -14.78 23.32
N HIS A 233 -11.43 -15.87 23.92
CA HIS A 233 -12.82 -16.26 23.77
C HIS A 233 -13.74 -15.17 24.32
N GLY A 234 -14.82 -14.86 23.60
CA GLY A 234 -15.77 -13.80 23.94
C GLY A 234 -15.36 -12.40 23.47
N ASP A 235 -14.07 -12.14 23.22
CA ASP A 235 -13.65 -10.84 22.70
C ASP A 235 -14.05 -10.66 21.23
N GLY A 236 -14.54 -9.47 20.87
CA GLY A 236 -14.78 -9.07 19.48
C GLY A 236 -13.52 -8.53 18.79
N VAL A 237 -13.55 -8.45 17.45
CA VAL A 237 -12.47 -7.85 16.65
C VAL A 237 -12.92 -6.52 16.06
N LEU A 238 -12.11 -5.49 16.31
CA LEU A 238 -12.15 -4.23 15.58
C LEU A 238 -10.99 -4.20 14.57
N LEU A 239 -11.30 -4.38 13.29
CA LEU A 239 -10.31 -4.37 12.20
C LEU A 239 -10.18 -2.95 11.63
N ASP A 240 -9.08 -2.26 11.93
CA ASP A 240 -8.85 -0.88 11.47
C ASP A 240 -8.03 -0.85 10.17
N LEU A 241 -8.71 -0.51 9.06
CA LEU A 241 -8.18 -0.38 7.70
C LEU A 241 -8.10 1.09 7.24
N ARG A 242 -8.33 2.05 8.15
CA ARG A 242 -8.26 3.48 7.84
C ARG A 242 -6.85 3.89 7.44
N GLY A 243 -6.75 4.66 6.36
CA GLY A 243 -5.48 5.09 5.76
C GLY A 243 -4.65 3.98 5.12
N ASN A 244 -5.19 2.75 5.00
CA ASN A 244 -4.49 1.64 4.36
C ASN A 244 -4.64 1.72 2.84
N SER A 245 -3.56 2.06 2.14
CA SER A 245 -3.54 2.23 0.69
C SER A 245 -3.52 0.92 -0.12
N GLY A 246 -3.57 -0.24 0.54
CA GLY A 246 -3.56 -1.55 -0.08
C GLY A 246 -2.23 -2.28 0.11
N GLY A 247 -1.65 -2.79 -0.99
CA GLY A 247 -0.46 -3.64 -0.98
C GLY A 247 -0.68 -4.96 -1.74
N LEU A 248 -0.07 -6.04 -1.25
CA LEU A 248 -0.14 -7.36 -1.86
C LEU A 248 -1.57 -7.93 -1.74
N VAL A 249 -2.18 -8.24 -2.89
CA VAL A 249 -3.52 -8.84 -2.94
C VAL A 249 -3.55 -10.20 -2.24
N THR A 250 -2.46 -10.97 -2.37
CA THR A 250 -2.32 -12.28 -1.70
C THR A 250 -2.41 -12.16 -0.18
N GLU A 251 -1.79 -11.13 0.40
CA GLU A 251 -1.81 -10.89 1.86
C GLU A 251 -3.21 -10.47 2.34
N ALA A 252 -3.95 -9.70 1.54
CA ALA A 252 -5.35 -9.37 1.84
C ALA A 252 -6.27 -10.60 1.79
N VAL A 253 -6.03 -11.53 0.85
CA VAL A 253 -6.76 -12.81 0.79
C VAL A 253 -6.40 -13.71 1.99
N THR A 254 -5.13 -13.76 2.37
CA THR A 254 -4.70 -14.46 3.59
C THR A 254 -5.33 -13.85 4.84
N ALA A 255 -5.39 -12.52 4.95
CA ALA A 255 -6.07 -11.82 6.03
C ALA A 255 -7.59 -12.13 6.05
N ALA A 256 -8.25 -12.17 4.88
CA ALA A 256 -9.66 -12.56 4.76
C ALA A 256 -9.91 -13.96 5.32
N SER A 257 -8.95 -14.87 5.13
CA SER A 257 -9.01 -16.25 5.65
C SER A 257 -8.98 -16.33 7.18
N ALA A 258 -8.70 -15.23 7.90
CA ALA A 258 -8.88 -15.16 9.34
C ALA A 258 -10.36 -15.19 9.76
N PHE A 259 -11.26 -14.77 8.86
CA PHE A 259 -12.67 -14.52 9.17
C PHE A 259 -13.64 -15.44 8.40
N PHE A 260 -13.12 -16.29 7.52
CA PHE A 260 -13.89 -17.17 6.66
C PHE A 260 -13.45 -18.62 6.77
N ASP A 261 -14.38 -19.57 6.65
CA ASP A 261 -14.08 -20.98 6.43
C ASP A 261 -14.12 -21.31 4.92
N GLY A 262 -13.21 -20.70 4.17
CA GLY A 262 -13.15 -20.79 2.72
C GLY A 262 -14.16 -19.91 1.97
N GLY A 263 -14.33 -20.19 0.68
CA GLY A 263 -15.25 -19.46 -0.20
C GLY A 263 -14.64 -18.23 -0.88
N LEU A 264 -15.42 -17.57 -1.74
CA LEU A 264 -14.97 -16.48 -2.58
C LEU A 264 -14.59 -15.24 -1.77
N VAL A 265 -13.47 -14.61 -2.10
CA VAL A 265 -13.03 -13.32 -1.55
C VAL A 265 -13.21 -12.23 -2.61
N ALA A 266 -12.76 -12.49 -3.84
CA ALA A 266 -12.95 -11.58 -4.96
C ALA A 266 -12.82 -12.35 -6.27
N THR A 267 -13.37 -11.77 -7.34
CA THR A 267 -13.01 -12.16 -8.71
C THR A 267 -12.19 -11.06 -9.33
N TYR A 268 -11.35 -11.40 -10.30
CA TYR A 268 -10.62 -10.41 -11.09
C TYR A 268 -10.49 -10.89 -12.52
N ASP A 269 -10.46 -9.96 -13.47
CA ASP A 269 -10.15 -10.27 -14.85
C ASP A 269 -8.70 -9.90 -15.19
N VAL A 270 -8.08 -10.70 -16.06
CA VAL A 270 -6.81 -10.36 -16.72
C VAL A 270 -7.01 -10.59 -18.20
N ARG A 271 -6.96 -9.52 -19.01
CA ARG A 271 -7.14 -9.60 -20.47
C ARG A 271 -8.39 -10.41 -20.87
N GLY A 272 -9.51 -10.15 -20.19
CA GLY A 272 -10.79 -10.81 -20.44
C GLY A 272 -10.94 -12.22 -19.86
N ARG A 273 -9.90 -12.77 -19.21
CA ARG A 273 -10.00 -14.06 -18.50
C ARG A 273 -10.29 -13.81 -17.02
N GLN A 274 -11.50 -14.16 -16.60
CA GLN A 274 -11.90 -14.07 -15.20
C GLN A 274 -11.20 -15.16 -14.36
N ARG A 275 -10.77 -14.77 -13.16
CA ARG A 275 -10.17 -15.60 -12.13
C ARG A 275 -10.84 -15.30 -10.80
N ALA A 276 -10.69 -16.22 -9.85
CA ALA A 276 -11.29 -16.11 -8.53
C ALA A 276 -10.25 -16.31 -7.44
N LEU A 277 -10.30 -15.47 -6.42
CA LEU A 277 -9.51 -15.54 -5.20
C LEU A 277 -10.40 -16.12 -4.10
N HIS A 278 -9.91 -17.17 -3.45
CA HIS A 278 -10.66 -17.87 -2.40
C HIS A 278 -9.91 -17.78 -1.08
N ALA A 279 -10.67 -17.69 0.01
CA ALA A 279 -10.12 -17.81 1.35
C ALA A 279 -9.70 -19.26 1.61
N GLU A 280 -8.70 -19.42 2.46
CA GLU A 280 -8.39 -20.71 3.08
C GLU A 280 -9.49 -21.10 4.09
N ARG A 281 -9.57 -22.39 4.39
CA ARG A 281 -10.46 -22.92 5.45
C ARG A 281 -9.85 -22.71 6.84
N GLY A 282 -10.70 -22.79 7.86
CA GLY A 282 -10.31 -22.73 9.28
C GLY A 282 -10.23 -21.34 9.89
N GLY A 283 -10.83 -20.32 9.26
CA GLY A 283 -11.01 -18.99 9.86
C GLY A 283 -12.13 -18.95 10.89
N ASP A 284 -12.14 -17.92 11.72
CA ASP A 284 -13.16 -17.69 12.74
C ASP A 284 -14.39 -17.01 12.14
N THR A 285 -15.46 -17.79 11.96
CA THR A 285 -16.72 -17.31 11.39
C THR A 285 -17.73 -16.84 12.44
N SER A 286 -17.48 -17.04 13.74
CA SER A 286 -18.46 -16.78 14.80
C SER A 286 -18.20 -15.48 15.56
N ARG A 287 -16.95 -15.07 15.72
CA ARG A 287 -16.60 -13.91 16.53
C ARG A 287 -17.23 -12.61 15.98
N PRO A 288 -17.71 -11.69 16.81
CA PRO A 288 -18.14 -10.37 16.34
C PRO A 288 -16.99 -9.62 15.66
N VAL A 289 -17.24 -9.04 14.47
CA VAL A 289 -16.24 -8.25 13.73
C VAL A 289 -16.85 -6.95 13.24
N VAL A 290 -16.14 -5.84 13.47
CA VAL A 290 -16.41 -4.55 12.85
C VAL A 290 -15.16 -4.09 12.11
N ALA A 291 -15.33 -3.63 10.86
CA ALA A 291 -14.24 -3.08 10.05
C ALA A 291 -14.34 -1.56 9.98
N LEU A 292 -13.26 -0.85 10.34
CA LEU A 292 -13.16 0.60 10.22
C LEU A 292 -12.48 0.97 8.91
N VAL A 293 -13.10 1.87 8.15
CA VAL A 293 -12.61 2.34 6.86
C VAL A 293 -12.72 3.86 6.71
N ASP A 294 -11.92 4.42 5.79
CA ASP A 294 -12.02 5.81 5.40
C ASP A 294 -11.66 6.01 3.92
N SER A 295 -11.66 7.26 3.47
CA SER A 295 -11.24 7.64 2.11
C SER A 295 -9.78 7.28 1.77
N GLY A 296 -8.95 6.93 2.75
CA GLY A 296 -7.59 6.41 2.56
C GLY A 296 -7.53 4.89 2.41
N THR A 297 -8.60 4.17 2.77
CA THR A 297 -8.73 2.73 2.49
C THR A 297 -8.82 2.51 0.99
N MET A 298 -7.87 1.75 0.42
CA MET A 298 -7.72 1.59 -1.03
C MET A 298 -7.34 0.16 -1.43
N SER A 299 -7.67 -0.23 -2.66
CA SER A 299 -7.01 -1.34 -3.36
C SER A 299 -7.22 -2.68 -2.63
N ALA A 300 -6.17 -3.43 -2.27
CA ALA A 300 -6.27 -4.68 -1.52
C ALA A 300 -7.06 -4.54 -0.19
N ALA A 301 -7.05 -3.36 0.45
CA ALA A 301 -7.85 -3.09 1.63
C ALA A 301 -9.35 -2.97 1.30
N GLU A 302 -9.70 -2.41 0.14
CA GLU A 302 -11.09 -2.38 -0.35
C GLU A 302 -11.56 -3.77 -0.75
N LEU A 303 -10.67 -4.61 -1.29
CA LEU A 303 -10.96 -6.02 -1.59
C LEU A 303 -11.33 -6.79 -0.32
N LEU A 304 -10.52 -6.69 0.75
CA LEU A 304 -10.85 -7.30 2.04
C LEU A 304 -12.17 -6.74 2.60
N THR A 305 -12.31 -5.41 2.61
CA THR A 305 -13.53 -4.74 3.11
C THR A 305 -14.77 -5.24 2.37
N GLY A 306 -14.74 -5.23 1.04
CA GLY A 306 -15.84 -5.69 0.20
C GLY A 306 -16.17 -7.16 0.41
N ALA A 307 -15.16 -8.02 0.61
CA ALA A 307 -15.38 -9.42 0.92
C ALA A 307 -16.08 -9.63 2.27
N LEU A 308 -15.64 -8.91 3.31
CA LEU A 308 -16.24 -8.96 4.64
C LEU A 308 -17.69 -8.46 4.62
N GLN A 309 -17.96 -7.34 3.93
CA GLN A 309 -19.29 -6.75 3.82
C GLN A 309 -20.25 -7.64 3.02
N ASP A 310 -19.85 -8.03 1.80
CA ASP A 310 -20.69 -8.81 0.90
C ASP A 310 -21.10 -10.18 1.46
N ARG A 311 -20.25 -10.74 2.32
CA ARG A 311 -20.49 -12.04 2.97
C ARG A 311 -21.15 -11.88 4.34
N GLY A 312 -21.56 -10.68 4.72
CA GLY A 312 -22.20 -10.39 6.01
C GLY A 312 -21.32 -10.72 7.21
N ARG A 313 -19.99 -10.71 7.04
CA ARG A 313 -19.05 -11.17 8.08
C ARG A 313 -18.64 -10.07 9.04
N ALA A 314 -18.61 -8.82 8.58
CA ALA A 314 -18.35 -7.68 9.43
C ALA A 314 -19.29 -6.53 9.08
N VAL A 315 -19.64 -5.72 10.08
CA VAL A 315 -20.24 -4.41 9.84
C VAL A 315 -19.12 -3.44 9.50
N VAL A 316 -19.23 -2.74 8.38
CA VAL A 316 -18.27 -1.73 7.93
C VAL A 316 -18.71 -0.35 8.43
N VAL A 317 -17.83 0.34 9.15
CA VAL A 317 -18.11 1.63 9.77
C VAL A 317 -17.05 2.66 9.34
N GLY A 318 -17.46 3.89 9.04
CA GLY A 318 -16.53 4.98 8.73
C GLY A 318 -16.97 5.82 7.55
N SER A 319 -16.08 6.12 6.61
CA SER A 319 -16.42 6.84 5.39
C SER A 319 -16.14 6.03 4.14
N LYS A 320 -16.74 6.45 3.02
CA LYS A 320 -16.59 5.81 1.72
C LYS A 320 -15.10 5.67 1.34
N THR A 321 -14.72 4.48 0.88
CA THR A 321 -13.33 4.17 0.51
C THR A 321 -12.95 4.76 -0.85
N PHE A 322 -11.66 4.69 -1.18
CA PHE A 322 -11.08 5.45 -2.30
C PHE A 322 -11.62 5.08 -3.69
N GLY A 323 -11.88 3.81 -3.96
CA GLY A 323 -12.38 3.31 -5.24
C GLY A 323 -11.31 2.93 -6.25
N LYS A 324 -10.21 2.30 -5.81
CA LYS A 324 -9.24 1.68 -6.73
C LYS A 324 -9.60 0.21 -6.90
N GLY A 325 -10.30 -0.08 -8.00
CA GLY A 325 -10.73 -1.43 -8.37
C GLY A 325 -9.87 -2.10 -9.44
N SER A 326 -8.84 -1.39 -9.93
CA SER A 326 -7.90 -1.90 -10.93
C SER A 326 -6.89 -2.86 -10.33
N VAL A 327 -6.46 -3.80 -11.16
CA VAL A 327 -5.38 -4.74 -10.89
C VAL A 327 -4.22 -4.38 -11.80
N GLN A 328 -3.03 -4.24 -11.22
CA GLN A 328 -1.84 -3.90 -11.97
C GLN A 328 -0.86 -5.07 -12.00
N MET A 329 -0.09 -5.13 -13.09
CA MET A 329 0.93 -6.14 -13.30
C MET A 329 2.24 -5.47 -13.69
N PRO A 330 3.36 -5.81 -13.04
CA PRO A 330 4.67 -5.31 -13.43
C PRO A 330 5.16 -6.02 -14.71
N SER A 331 5.87 -5.29 -15.56
CA SER A 331 6.54 -5.79 -16.76
C SER A 331 7.95 -5.21 -16.85
N ARG A 332 8.95 -6.09 -16.76
CA ARG A 332 10.36 -5.69 -16.88
C ARG A 332 10.66 -5.30 -18.32
N LEU A 333 11.34 -4.17 -18.48
CA LEU A 333 11.77 -3.60 -19.75
C LEU A 333 13.24 -3.96 -20.04
N PRO A 334 13.72 -3.80 -21.28
CA PRO A 334 15.08 -4.23 -21.66
C PRO A 334 16.21 -3.59 -20.86
N ASP A 335 16.03 -2.36 -20.36
CA ASP A 335 17.02 -1.65 -19.51
C ASP A 335 16.91 -1.99 -18.01
N GLY A 336 16.02 -2.93 -17.65
CA GLY A 336 15.76 -3.32 -16.27
C GLY A 336 14.78 -2.40 -15.51
N SER A 337 14.29 -1.33 -16.13
CA SER A 337 13.13 -0.57 -15.63
C SER A 337 11.87 -1.45 -15.66
N VAL A 338 10.82 -1.01 -14.97
CA VAL A 338 9.58 -1.77 -14.82
C VAL A 338 8.38 -0.88 -15.11
N ALA A 339 7.55 -1.28 -16.06
CA ALA A 339 6.24 -0.70 -16.29
C ALA A 339 5.18 -1.47 -15.49
N GLU A 340 4.42 -0.78 -14.65
CA GLU A 340 3.28 -1.32 -13.92
C GLU A 340 1.99 -0.79 -14.55
N LEU A 341 1.22 -1.68 -15.19
CA LEU A 341 0.05 -1.30 -15.96
C LEU A 341 -1.18 -2.07 -15.51
N THR A 342 -2.34 -1.45 -15.69
CA THR A 342 -3.64 -2.04 -15.42
C THR A 342 -3.92 -3.17 -16.40
N VAL A 343 -4.17 -4.37 -15.87
CA VAL A 343 -4.47 -5.58 -16.66
C VAL A 343 -5.93 -6.04 -16.58
N GLY A 344 -6.70 -5.41 -15.70
CA GLY A 344 -8.12 -5.68 -15.49
C GLY A 344 -8.62 -5.11 -14.18
N HIS A 345 -9.78 -5.56 -13.75
CA HIS A 345 -10.44 -5.07 -12.54
C HIS A 345 -10.85 -6.22 -11.63
N TYR A 346 -10.95 -5.95 -10.33
CA TYR A 346 -11.54 -6.90 -9.40
C TYR A 346 -12.98 -6.51 -9.04
N ARG A 347 -13.73 -7.52 -8.62
CA ARG A 347 -15.10 -7.43 -8.13
C ARG A 347 -15.20 -8.14 -6.79
N THR A 348 -16.01 -7.60 -5.91
CA THR A 348 -16.34 -8.23 -4.62
C THR A 348 -17.19 -9.50 -4.83
N PRO A 349 -17.43 -10.32 -3.78
CA PRO A 349 -18.16 -11.59 -3.93
C PRO A 349 -19.55 -11.49 -4.58
N THR A 350 -20.28 -10.39 -4.38
CA THR A 350 -21.59 -10.15 -5.03
C THR A 350 -21.48 -9.65 -6.48
N GLY A 351 -20.26 -9.48 -7.00
CA GLY A 351 -20.00 -8.98 -8.36
C GLY A 351 -19.93 -7.45 -8.47
N ARG A 352 -20.00 -6.72 -7.34
CA ARG A 352 -19.91 -5.25 -7.29
C ARG A 352 -18.53 -4.78 -7.78
N ALA A 353 -18.54 -3.83 -8.70
CA ALA A 353 -17.33 -3.15 -9.17
C ALA A 353 -16.91 -2.07 -8.16
N VAL A 354 -15.61 -2.03 -7.86
CA VAL A 354 -15.03 -1.06 -6.91
C VAL A 354 -14.41 0.14 -7.62
N ASP A 355 -13.96 -0.02 -8.87
CA ASP A 355 -13.22 1.02 -9.58
C ASP A 355 -14.05 2.28 -9.82
N GLY A 356 -13.53 3.43 -9.41
CA GLY A 356 -14.20 4.73 -9.45
C GLY A 356 -15.37 4.88 -8.47
N ARG A 357 -15.72 3.83 -7.71
CA ARG A 357 -16.89 3.79 -6.84
C ARG A 357 -16.55 3.64 -5.37
N GLY A 358 -15.54 2.85 -5.02
CA GLY A 358 -15.24 2.50 -3.63
C GLY A 358 -16.30 1.60 -2.99
N ILE A 359 -16.08 1.30 -1.73
CA ILE A 359 -16.98 0.61 -0.82
C ILE A 359 -17.66 1.66 0.05
N THR A 360 -19.00 1.64 0.07
CA THR A 360 -19.79 2.46 1.00
C THR A 360 -19.94 1.69 2.30
N PRO A 361 -19.61 2.28 3.47
CA PRO A 361 -19.76 1.60 4.75
C PRO A 361 -21.24 1.32 5.05
N ASP A 362 -21.50 0.32 5.88
CA ASP A 362 -22.85 0.03 6.38
C ASP A 362 -23.35 1.12 7.34
N LEU A 363 -22.42 1.74 8.07
CA LEU A 363 -22.67 2.88 8.94
C LEU A 363 -21.67 4.01 8.67
N GLU A 364 -22.16 5.13 8.16
CA GLU A 364 -21.35 6.32 7.95
C GLU A 364 -21.01 7.00 9.29
N ALA A 365 -19.72 7.35 9.43
CA ALA A 365 -19.18 8.00 10.61
C ALA A 365 -17.89 8.75 10.24
N GLU A 366 -17.96 10.07 10.10
CA GLU A 366 -16.77 10.90 9.87
C GLU A 366 -16.05 11.17 11.21
N GLU A 367 -16.74 11.77 12.17
CA GLU A 367 -16.23 11.95 13.52
C GLU A 367 -16.58 10.77 14.43
N GLY A 368 -15.66 10.41 15.33
CA GLY A 368 -15.91 9.37 16.33
C GLY A 368 -16.16 7.98 15.74
N ALA A 369 -15.70 7.70 14.51
CA ALA A 369 -15.93 6.43 13.81
C ALA A 369 -15.56 5.22 14.67
N ARG A 370 -14.44 5.31 15.39
CA ARG A 370 -13.98 4.27 16.30
C ARG A 370 -14.97 4.03 17.44
N GLN A 371 -15.44 5.08 18.11
CA GLN A 371 -16.39 4.96 19.21
C GLN A 371 -17.70 4.33 18.73
N ARG A 372 -18.19 4.73 17.54
CA ARG A 372 -19.36 4.11 16.92
C ARG A 372 -19.13 2.64 16.61
N ALA A 373 -17.98 2.29 16.06
CA ALA A 373 -17.62 0.91 15.78
C ALA A 373 -17.53 0.04 17.05
N GLU A 374 -16.98 0.57 18.14
CA GLU A 374 -16.97 -0.09 19.45
C GLU A 374 -18.41 -0.29 19.98
N THR A 375 -19.30 0.70 19.81
CA THR A 375 -20.74 0.56 20.16
C THR A 375 -21.41 -0.53 19.32
N VAL A 376 -21.21 -0.53 18.00
CA VAL A 376 -21.75 -1.58 17.11
C VAL A 376 -21.23 -2.94 17.55
N LEU A 377 -19.92 -3.08 17.77
CA LEU A 377 -19.30 -4.33 18.16
C LEU A 377 -19.87 -4.86 19.49
N SER A 378 -20.13 -3.98 20.46
CA SER A 378 -20.74 -4.35 21.73
C SER A 378 -22.17 -4.89 21.58
N GLY A 379 -22.92 -4.43 20.56
CA GLY A 379 -24.26 -4.94 20.25
C GLY A 379 -24.25 -6.21 19.40
N LEU A 380 -23.10 -6.58 18.81
CA LEU A 380 -22.91 -7.85 18.10
C LEU A 380 -22.47 -8.99 19.03
N GLY A 381 -21.95 -8.67 20.22
CA GLY A 381 -21.63 -9.65 21.27
C GLY A 381 -22.91 -10.20 21.90
N ASP A 382 -22.96 -11.54 22.03
CA ASP A 382 -24.11 -12.44 22.25
C ASP A 382 -25.51 -11.84 22.54
N PRO A 383 -26.54 -12.23 21.77
CA PRO A 383 -27.85 -12.45 22.37
C PRO A 383 -27.72 -13.65 23.33
N SER A 384 -27.75 -13.36 24.63
CA SER A 384 -27.93 -14.25 25.80
C SER A 384 -28.11 -15.75 25.54
#